data_AF-A0A2N2UR61-F1
#
_entry.id   AF-A0A2N2UR61-F1
#
_cell.length_a   1.000
_cell.length_b   1.000
_cell.length_c   1.000
_cell.angle_alpha   90.00
_cell.angle_beta   90.00
_cell.angle_gamma   90.00
#
_symmetry.space_group_name_H-M   'P 1'
#
loop_
_entity.id
_entity.type
_entity.pdbx_description
1 polymer ?
#
loop_
_entity_poly.entity_id
_entity_poly.type
_entity_poly.pdbx_seq_one_letter_code
_entity_poly.pdbx_strand_id
1 'polypeptide(L)'
;MNTPHTIVETTLVPHTAFEEATQRLEQCFSYADGASEPICIALVGESRTGKSRALEECFTRHAPIRQPDGLTTPILRVKTPSKPTVKSLAELMLRALADPRAYSGTENAKTSRLLKLMNESGVKMVMIDEFQHFYDKGSHKVMHHVADWLKVLVDDARVALVVAGLPTCRAVIDQNEQLAGRFLSPVFMPRFDWQDTDQREEFIAILGAFQESMGEAFDLPAFTGDEMAFRFYCATGGLIGYLTKFLRQAVWNAIDAKTTTIDLANLLRAHSEAIWAKDGPTGLPSPFDRRFSTAATDDLLARIKRIGIPAEEIRLPRSKAARQTGALGVQAVLTAR
;
A
#
# COMPACT_ATOMS: atom_id res chain seq x y z
N MET A 1 -17.14 8.98 -20.88
CA MET A 1 -15.96 9.19 -21.73
C MET A 1 -14.80 9.46 -20.78
N ASN A 2 -13.81 8.57 -20.72
CA ASN A 2 -12.63 8.79 -19.87
C ASN A 2 -11.87 9.99 -20.42
N THR A 3 -11.48 10.92 -19.55
CA THR A 3 -10.60 12.01 -19.94
C THR A 3 -9.20 11.44 -20.15
N PRO A 4 -8.48 11.80 -21.25
CA PRO A 4 -7.18 11.19 -21.58
C PRO A 4 -6.16 11.23 -20.42
N HIS A 5 -6.20 12.25 -19.57
CA HIS A 5 -5.28 12.38 -18.43
C HIS A 5 -5.54 11.39 -17.27
N THR A 6 -6.66 10.65 -17.27
CA THR A 6 -7.01 9.63 -16.26
C THR A 6 -7.05 8.20 -16.82
N ILE A 7 -6.66 8.02 -18.09
CA ILE A 7 -6.81 6.74 -18.79
C ILE A 7 -6.07 5.62 -18.07
N VAL A 8 -4.87 5.89 -17.54
CA VAL A 8 -4.07 4.90 -16.80
C VAL A 8 -4.67 4.59 -15.43
N GLU A 9 -5.20 5.60 -14.70
CA GLU A 9 -5.83 5.38 -13.40
C GLU A 9 -7.14 4.59 -13.47
N THR A 10 -7.90 4.81 -14.53
CA THR A 10 -9.20 4.17 -14.75
C THR A 10 -9.07 2.79 -15.38
N THR A 11 -7.92 2.48 -15.99
CA THR A 11 -7.62 1.13 -16.49
C THR A 11 -7.42 0.17 -15.31
N LEU A 12 -8.44 -0.66 -15.07
CA LEU A 12 -8.33 -1.78 -14.15
C LEU A 12 -7.83 -2.99 -14.93
N VAL A 13 -6.65 -3.49 -14.56
CA VAL A 13 -6.09 -4.70 -15.18
C VAL A 13 -6.23 -5.86 -14.19
N PRO A 14 -7.20 -6.76 -14.41
CA PRO A 14 -7.34 -7.93 -13.58
C PRO A 14 -6.20 -8.92 -13.92
N HIS A 15 -5.31 -9.12 -12.96
CA HIS A 15 -4.29 -10.16 -12.99
C HIS A 15 -4.60 -11.15 -11.87
N THR A 16 -4.10 -12.38 -11.98
CA THR A 16 -4.40 -13.53 -11.10
C THR A 16 -4.38 -13.15 -9.62
N ALA A 17 -3.29 -12.56 -9.13
CA ALA A 17 -3.20 -12.16 -7.72
C ALA A 17 -4.19 -11.05 -7.33
N PHE A 18 -4.55 -10.14 -8.25
CA PHE A 18 -5.57 -9.11 -8.01
C PHE A 18 -6.98 -9.69 -7.98
N GLU A 19 -7.29 -10.60 -8.90
CA GLU A 19 -8.55 -11.34 -8.92
C GLU A 19 -8.71 -12.18 -7.66
N GLU A 20 -7.68 -12.92 -7.26
CA GLU A 20 -7.67 -13.68 -6.02
C GLU A 20 -7.89 -12.76 -4.81
N ALA A 21 -7.16 -11.64 -4.72
CA ALA A 21 -7.33 -10.68 -3.64
C ALA A 21 -8.75 -10.11 -3.59
N THR A 22 -9.30 -9.66 -4.71
CA THR A 22 -10.64 -9.08 -4.76
C THR A 22 -11.73 -10.11 -4.48
N GLN A 23 -11.59 -11.35 -4.95
CA GLN A 23 -12.49 -12.45 -4.65
C GLN A 23 -12.47 -12.80 -3.16
N ARG A 24 -11.28 -12.89 -2.56
CA ARG A 24 -11.13 -13.20 -1.13
C ARG A 24 -11.66 -12.09 -0.23
N LEU A 25 -11.46 -10.83 -0.61
CA LEU A 25 -12.06 -9.68 0.07
C LEU A 25 -13.58 -9.71 -0.02
N GLU A 26 -14.14 -10.00 -1.20
CA GLU A 26 -15.59 -10.10 -1.39
C GLU A 26 -16.19 -11.25 -0.58
N GLN A 27 -15.50 -12.40 -0.54
CA GLN A 27 -15.87 -13.54 0.29
C GLN A 27 -15.92 -13.13 1.76
N CYS A 28 -14.87 -12.50 2.28
CA CYS A 28 -14.85 -12.01 3.66
C CYS A 28 -15.98 -11.03 3.95
N PHE A 29 -16.32 -10.14 3.02
CA PHE A 29 -17.40 -9.17 3.19
C PHE A 29 -18.78 -9.85 3.22
N SER A 30 -19.03 -10.74 2.25
CA SER A 30 -20.32 -11.42 2.10
C SER A 30 -20.64 -12.33 3.27
N TYR A 31 -19.63 -13.01 3.82
CA TYR A 31 -19.79 -13.95 4.94
C TYR A 31 -19.48 -13.35 6.31
N ALA A 32 -19.14 -12.06 6.41
CA ALA A 32 -18.96 -11.40 7.71
C ALA A 32 -20.25 -11.43 8.54
N ASP A 33 -21.39 -11.26 7.87
CA ASP A 33 -22.71 -11.28 8.49
C ASP A 33 -23.15 -12.75 8.69
N GLY A 34 -23.28 -13.16 9.96
CA GLY A 34 -23.68 -14.53 10.32
C GLY A 34 -22.53 -15.52 10.56
N ALA A 35 -21.27 -15.11 10.44
CA ALA A 35 -20.15 -15.94 10.88
C ALA A 35 -20.18 -16.16 12.40
N SER A 36 -19.85 -17.38 12.85
CA SER A 36 -19.74 -17.70 14.28
C SER A 36 -18.55 -17.02 14.96
N GLU A 37 -17.51 -16.71 14.19
CA GLU A 37 -16.29 -16.03 14.61
C GLU A 37 -15.88 -14.96 13.60
N PRO A 38 -15.21 -13.87 14.01
CA PRO A 38 -14.75 -12.84 13.09
C PRO A 38 -13.75 -13.37 12.06
N ILE A 39 -13.96 -13.04 10.79
CA ILE A 39 -13.08 -13.44 9.68
C ILE A 39 -11.96 -12.40 9.51
N CYS A 40 -10.71 -12.82 9.68
CA CYS A 40 -9.56 -11.94 9.44
C CYS A 40 -8.76 -12.39 8.21
N ILE A 41 -8.28 -11.45 7.40
CA ILE A 41 -7.41 -11.74 6.25
C ILE A 41 -6.32 -10.68 6.11
N ALA A 42 -5.13 -11.12 5.70
CA ALA A 42 -4.01 -10.23 5.41
C ALA A 42 -3.72 -10.20 3.92
N LEU A 43 -3.59 -9.00 3.36
CA LEU A 43 -3.13 -8.76 1.99
C LEU A 43 -1.66 -8.30 2.04
N VAL A 44 -0.76 -9.17 1.62
CA VAL A 44 0.68 -9.03 1.88
C VAL A 44 1.46 -8.89 0.59
N GLY A 45 2.42 -7.98 0.54
CA GLY A 45 3.29 -7.83 -0.64
C GLY A 45 4.19 -6.61 -0.53
N GLU A 46 5.18 -6.52 -1.41
CA GLU A 46 6.09 -5.38 -1.46
C GLU A 46 5.35 -4.06 -1.74
N SER A 47 5.98 -2.93 -1.44
CA SER A 47 5.40 -1.64 -1.82
C SER A 47 5.18 -1.60 -3.33
N ARG A 48 4.04 -1.03 -3.78
CA ARG A 48 3.67 -0.90 -5.20
C ARG A 48 3.31 -2.20 -5.94
N THR A 49 2.89 -3.24 -5.23
CA THR A 49 2.32 -4.48 -5.81
C THR A 49 0.81 -4.44 -6.08
N GLY A 50 0.14 -3.30 -5.83
CA GLY A 50 -1.30 -3.16 -6.11
C GLY A 50 -2.25 -3.44 -4.93
N LYS A 51 -1.73 -3.73 -3.73
CA LYS A 51 -2.55 -3.96 -2.52
C LYS A 51 -3.63 -2.91 -2.28
N SER A 52 -3.25 -1.62 -2.23
CA SER A 52 -4.19 -0.54 -1.98
C SER A 52 -5.25 -0.42 -3.09
N ARG A 53 -4.94 -0.86 -4.32
CA ARG A 53 -5.90 -0.88 -5.43
C ARG A 53 -6.93 -1.99 -5.24
N ALA A 54 -6.54 -3.17 -4.77
CA ALA A 54 -7.46 -4.25 -4.46
C ALA A 54 -8.41 -3.87 -3.30
N LEU A 55 -7.88 -3.19 -2.26
CA LEU A 55 -8.72 -2.63 -1.20
C LEU A 55 -9.69 -1.57 -1.72
N GLU A 56 -9.21 -0.65 -2.58
CA GLU A 56 -10.05 0.40 -3.18
C GLU A 56 -11.18 -0.19 -4.01
N GLU A 57 -10.90 -1.24 -4.79
CA GLU A 57 -11.89 -1.90 -5.63
C GLU A 57 -13.00 -2.52 -4.79
N CYS A 58 -12.64 -3.24 -3.73
CA CYS A 58 -13.63 -3.78 -2.79
C CYS A 58 -14.39 -2.67 -2.04
N PHE A 59 -13.70 -1.60 -1.64
CA PHE A 59 -14.33 -0.46 -0.97
C PHE A 59 -15.32 0.28 -1.87
N THR A 60 -14.99 0.47 -3.14
CA THR A 60 -15.84 1.19 -4.11
C THR A 60 -17.12 0.40 -4.41
N ARG A 61 -17.03 -0.93 -4.51
CA ARG A 61 -18.20 -1.81 -4.69
C ARG A 61 -19.20 -1.76 -3.52
N HIS A 62 -18.71 -1.45 -2.32
CA HIS A 62 -19.51 -1.36 -1.09
C HIS A 62 -19.39 0.04 -0.44
N ALA A 63 -19.39 1.08 -1.27
CA ALA A 63 -19.18 2.46 -0.83
C ALA A 63 -20.26 2.92 0.18
N PRO A 64 -19.95 3.89 1.05
CA PRO A 64 -20.93 4.44 1.97
C PRO A 64 -22.14 5.05 1.24
N ILE A 65 -23.35 4.76 1.72
CA ILE A 65 -24.60 5.24 1.13
C ILE A 65 -25.34 6.10 2.15
N ARG A 66 -25.70 7.32 1.74
CA ARG A 66 -26.57 8.20 2.54
C ARG A 66 -28.02 7.74 2.36
N GLN A 67 -28.61 7.27 3.45
CA GLN A 67 -30.01 6.88 3.53
C GLN A 67 -30.82 7.95 4.29
N PRO A 68 -32.17 7.92 4.25
CA PRO A 68 -33.01 8.88 4.98
C PRO A 68 -32.79 8.86 6.50
N ASP A 69 -32.40 7.71 7.04
CA ASP A 69 -32.14 7.45 8.46
C ASP A 69 -30.69 7.68 8.89
N GLY A 70 -29.75 7.87 7.95
CA GLY A 70 -28.36 8.10 8.30
C GLY A 70 -27.35 7.84 7.19
N LEU A 71 -26.10 7.65 7.57
CA LEU A 71 -25.02 7.24 6.67
C LEU A 71 -24.70 5.77 6.97
N THR A 72 -24.98 4.89 6.01
CA THR A 72 -24.54 3.49 6.08
C THR A 72 -23.13 3.38 5.54
N THR A 73 -22.22 2.81 6.31
CA THR A 73 -20.81 2.63 5.97
C THR A 73 -20.46 1.14 6.07
N PRO A 74 -20.70 0.33 5.03
CA PRO A 74 -20.48 -1.12 5.11
C PRO A 74 -19.02 -1.51 5.34
N ILE A 75 -18.09 -0.73 4.78
CA ILE A 75 -16.65 -0.92 4.91
C ILE A 75 -16.02 0.31 5.55
N LEU A 76 -15.37 0.11 6.70
CA LEU A 76 -14.59 1.14 7.39
C LEU A 76 -13.12 1.02 7.00
N ARG A 77 -12.66 1.88 6.08
CA ARG A 77 -11.29 1.86 5.58
C ARG A 77 -10.44 2.99 6.18
N VAL A 78 -9.27 2.63 6.71
CA VAL A 78 -8.30 3.56 7.26
C VAL A 78 -6.86 3.21 6.86
N LYS A 79 -5.99 4.22 6.84
CA LYS A 79 -4.55 4.06 6.65
C LYS A 79 -3.84 4.20 7.99
N THR A 80 -2.93 3.29 8.31
CA THR A 80 -2.20 3.31 9.59
C THR A 80 -1.45 4.63 9.77
N PRO A 81 -1.56 5.31 10.94
CA PRO A 81 -0.95 6.61 11.14
C PRO A 81 0.58 6.53 11.23
N SER A 82 1.26 7.64 10.90
CA SER A 82 2.72 7.73 10.94
C SER A 82 3.33 7.52 12.33
N LYS A 83 2.58 7.78 13.40
CA LYS A 83 2.96 7.47 14.80
C LYS A 83 1.90 6.52 15.34
N PRO A 84 2.05 5.21 15.10
CA PRO A 84 0.97 4.28 15.33
C PRO A 84 0.76 3.99 16.82
N THR A 85 -0.47 4.17 17.28
CA THR A 85 -0.99 3.84 18.61
C THR A 85 -2.45 3.45 18.47
N VAL A 86 -2.99 2.69 19.43
CA VAL A 86 -4.43 2.35 19.47
C VAL A 86 -5.28 3.61 19.45
N LYS A 87 -4.99 4.59 20.33
CA LYS A 87 -5.66 5.90 20.31
C LYS A 87 -5.65 6.56 18.92
N SER A 88 -4.51 6.66 18.25
CA SER A 88 -4.43 7.31 16.93
C SER A 88 -5.19 6.55 15.83
N LEU A 89 -5.24 5.22 15.92
CA LEU A 89 -5.99 4.39 14.97
C LEU A 89 -7.49 4.56 15.21
N ALA A 90 -7.95 4.51 16.46
CA ALA A 90 -9.32 4.77 16.84
C ALA A 90 -9.79 6.17 16.41
N GLU A 91 -8.94 7.19 16.52
CA GLU A 91 -9.22 8.54 16.02
C GLU A 91 -9.46 8.57 14.52
N LEU A 92 -8.65 7.86 13.72
CA LEU A 92 -8.84 7.77 12.27
C LEU A 92 -10.13 7.03 11.90
N MET A 93 -10.44 5.95 12.62
CA MET A 93 -11.67 5.18 12.41
C MET A 93 -12.92 6.01 12.75
N LEU A 94 -12.89 6.75 13.87
CA LEU A 94 -13.95 7.69 14.24
C LEU A 94 -14.13 8.81 13.20
N ARG A 95 -13.03 9.38 12.68
CA ARG A 95 -13.11 10.37 11.58
C ARG A 95 -13.78 9.78 10.34
N ALA A 96 -13.42 8.54 9.98
CA ALA A 96 -13.97 7.87 8.79
C ALA A 96 -15.48 7.57 8.94
N LEU A 97 -15.97 7.44 10.18
CA LEU A 97 -17.40 7.38 10.51
C LEU A 97 -18.05 8.76 10.75
N ALA A 98 -17.37 9.85 10.38
CA ALA A 98 -17.82 11.23 10.52
C ALA A 98 -18.13 11.67 11.98
N ASP A 99 -17.46 11.10 12.99
CA ASP A 99 -17.60 11.56 14.38
C ASP A 99 -17.06 12.99 14.56
N PRO A 100 -17.89 13.99 14.94
CA PRO A 100 -17.44 15.37 15.15
C PRO A 100 -16.45 15.51 16.32
N ARG A 101 -16.34 14.50 17.19
CA ARG A 101 -15.46 14.49 18.36
C ARG A 101 -14.36 13.43 18.26
N ALA A 102 -13.95 13.05 17.05
CA ALA A 102 -12.95 12.00 16.82
C ALA A 102 -11.70 12.13 17.73
N TYR A 103 -11.16 13.34 17.94
CA TYR A 103 -9.97 13.59 18.78
C TYR A 103 -10.21 13.68 20.27
N SER A 104 -11.46 13.84 20.72
CA SER A 104 -11.76 14.08 22.12
C SER A 104 -11.93 12.77 22.90
N GLY A 105 -11.47 12.75 24.15
CA GLY A 105 -11.62 11.63 25.09
C GLY A 105 -10.40 10.73 25.23
N THR A 106 -10.51 9.81 26.20
CA THR A 106 -9.53 8.74 26.47
C THR A 106 -9.62 7.63 25.42
N GLU A 107 -8.64 6.74 25.38
CA GLU A 107 -8.65 5.59 24.47
C GLU A 107 -9.88 4.69 24.67
N ASN A 108 -10.25 4.40 25.91
CA ASN A 108 -11.44 3.58 26.22
C ASN A 108 -12.72 4.28 25.75
N ALA A 109 -12.86 5.59 26.03
CA ALA A 109 -14.03 6.35 25.60
C ALA A 109 -14.16 6.41 24.06
N LYS A 110 -13.03 6.45 23.35
CA LYS A 110 -13.01 6.35 21.88
C LYS A 110 -13.40 4.97 21.39
N THR A 111 -12.89 3.93 22.02
CA THR A 111 -13.18 2.53 21.65
C THR A 111 -14.66 2.22 21.82
N SER A 112 -15.26 2.55 22.96
CA SER A 112 -16.70 2.36 23.18
C SER A 112 -17.55 3.15 22.18
N ARG A 113 -17.15 4.38 21.85
CA ARG A 113 -17.85 5.19 20.85
C ARG A 113 -17.69 4.62 19.43
N LEU A 114 -16.50 4.13 19.10
CA LEU A 114 -16.21 3.51 17.82
C LEU A 114 -17.08 2.27 17.61
N LEU A 115 -17.14 1.36 18.59
CA LEU A 115 -18.00 0.17 18.55
C LEU A 115 -19.47 0.54 18.33
N LYS A 116 -19.96 1.53 19.08
CA LYS A 116 -21.33 2.04 18.92
C LYS A 116 -21.58 2.54 17.49
N LEU A 117 -20.70 3.41 16.97
CA LEU A 117 -20.85 3.98 15.63
C LEU A 117 -20.70 2.92 14.52
N MET A 118 -19.82 1.94 14.69
CA MET A 118 -19.68 0.83 13.74
C MET A 118 -20.98 0.04 13.63
N ASN A 119 -21.60 -0.28 14.77
CA ASN A 119 -22.89 -0.97 14.80
C ASN A 119 -24.01 -0.12 14.19
N GLU A 120 -24.12 1.16 14.59
CA GLU A 120 -25.15 2.09 14.07
C GLU A 120 -25.00 2.39 12.57
N SER A 121 -23.77 2.37 12.04
CA SER A 121 -23.49 2.63 10.62
C SER A 121 -23.54 1.37 9.75
N GLY A 122 -23.84 0.20 10.34
CA GLY A 122 -23.88 -1.07 9.62
C GLY A 122 -22.52 -1.51 9.05
N VAL A 123 -21.42 -1.22 9.77
CA VAL A 123 -20.09 -1.68 9.38
C VAL A 123 -20.03 -3.19 9.44
N LYS A 124 -19.63 -3.83 8.33
CA LYS A 124 -19.43 -5.28 8.21
C LYS A 124 -17.96 -5.66 8.10
N MET A 125 -17.12 -4.74 7.66
CA MET A 125 -15.70 -4.97 7.46
C MET A 125 -14.86 -3.74 7.83
N VAL A 126 -13.72 -3.97 8.47
CA VAL A 126 -12.68 -2.97 8.70
C VAL A 126 -11.48 -3.28 7.81
N MET A 127 -11.00 -2.28 7.06
CA MET A 127 -9.78 -2.37 6.26
C MET A 127 -8.71 -1.42 6.80
N ILE A 128 -7.52 -1.95 7.10
CA ILE A 128 -6.38 -1.20 7.60
C ILE A 128 -5.19 -1.32 6.63
N ASP A 129 -4.87 -0.23 5.93
CA ASP A 129 -3.73 -0.16 4.99
C ASP A 129 -2.44 0.31 5.71
N GLU A 130 -1.29 0.01 5.12
CA GLU A 130 0.07 0.20 5.68
C GLU A 130 0.25 -0.35 7.10
N PHE A 131 -0.32 -1.51 7.38
CA PHE A 131 -0.30 -2.09 8.73
C PHE A 131 1.13 -2.32 9.25
N GLN A 132 2.13 -2.42 8.37
CA GLN A 132 3.54 -2.54 8.73
C GLN A 132 4.07 -1.35 9.53
N HIS A 133 3.40 -0.18 9.50
CA HIS A 133 3.86 0.95 10.29
C HIS A 133 3.90 0.65 11.79
N PHE A 134 3.02 -0.22 12.30
CA PHE A 134 3.10 -0.73 13.68
C PHE A 134 4.41 -1.46 13.95
N TYR A 135 4.94 -2.18 12.96
CA TYR A 135 6.25 -2.83 13.04
C TYR A 135 7.39 -1.82 12.89
N ASP A 136 7.35 -0.95 11.88
CA ASP A 136 8.46 -0.05 11.54
C ASP A 136 8.71 1.01 12.63
N LYS A 137 7.63 1.49 13.26
CA LYS A 137 7.66 2.68 14.14
C LYS A 137 7.12 2.42 15.54
N GLY A 138 6.42 1.31 15.75
CA GLY A 138 5.91 0.91 17.05
C GLY A 138 6.98 0.24 17.90
N SER A 139 6.83 0.36 19.22
CA SER A 139 7.57 -0.52 20.15
C SER A 139 6.86 -1.87 20.24
N HIS A 140 7.54 -2.90 20.75
CA HIS A 140 6.90 -4.20 21.03
C HIS A 140 5.64 -4.08 21.90
N LYS A 141 5.63 -3.14 22.87
CA LYS A 141 4.45 -2.84 23.69
C LYS A 141 3.30 -2.31 22.85
N VAL A 142 3.59 -1.44 21.86
CA VAL A 142 2.58 -0.89 20.95
C VAL A 142 2.02 -1.97 20.03
N MET A 143 2.88 -2.84 19.47
CA MET A 143 2.45 -3.94 18.60
C MET A 143 1.53 -4.91 19.36
N HIS A 144 1.91 -5.32 20.56
CA HIS A 144 1.06 -6.16 21.41
C HIS A 144 -0.25 -5.47 21.77
N HIS A 145 -0.20 -4.18 22.16
CA HIS A 145 -1.39 -3.42 22.54
C HIS A 145 -2.38 -3.26 21.38
N VAL A 146 -1.91 -3.03 20.15
CA VAL A 146 -2.81 -2.96 19.00
C VAL A 146 -3.38 -4.33 18.62
N ALA A 147 -2.59 -5.41 18.70
CA ALA A 147 -3.08 -6.74 18.39
C ALA A 147 -4.19 -7.17 19.37
N ASP A 148 -3.98 -6.91 20.67
CA ASP A 148 -5.00 -7.16 21.69
C ASP A 148 -6.26 -6.29 21.49
N TRP A 149 -6.08 -5.00 21.22
CA TRP A 149 -7.20 -4.10 20.94
C TRP A 149 -7.98 -4.50 19.67
N LEU A 150 -7.31 -4.91 18.59
CA LEU A 150 -7.96 -5.39 17.38
C LEU A 150 -8.76 -6.65 17.65
N LYS A 151 -8.24 -7.58 18.45
CA LYS A 151 -8.97 -8.80 18.86
C LYS A 151 -10.28 -8.45 19.55
N VAL A 152 -10.25 -7.53 20.52
CA VAL A 152 -11.48 -7.05 21.19
C VAL A 152 -12.41 -6.35 20.20
N LEU A 153 -11.88 -5.48 19.35
CA LEU A 153 -12.67 -4.72 18.39
C LEU A 153 -13.45 -5.63 17.43
N VAL A 154 -12.79 -6.64 16.85
CA VAL A 154 -13.44 -7.54 15.88
C VAL A 154 -14.45 -8.47 16.54
N ASP A 155 -14.17 -8.92 17.75
CA ASP A 155 -15.08 -9.77 18.54
C ASP A 155 -16.35 -9.01 18.92
N ASP A 156 -16.19 -7.80 19.47
CA ASP A 156 -17.31 -7.00 19.97
C ASP A 156 -18.15 -6.42 18.83
N ALA A 157 -17.50 -5.97 17.74
CA ALA A 157 -18.22 -5.43 16.57
C ALA A 157 -18.77 -6.51 15.64
N ARG A 158 -18.28 -7.76 15.74
CA ARG A 158 -18.61 -8.87 14.84
C ARG A 158 -18.42 -8.53 13.36
N VAL A 159 -17.25 -7.98 13.05
CA VAL A 159 -16.88 -7.54 11.69
C VAL A 159 -15.71 -8.34 11.14
N ALA A 160 -15.63 -8.44 9.83
CA ALA A 160 -14.41 -8.91 9.18
C ALA A 160 -13.27 -7.88 9.34
N LEU A 161 -12.03 -8.35 9.47
CA LEU A 161 -10.84 -7.51 9.50
C LEU A 161 -9.92 -7.83 8.34
N VAL A 162 -9.58 -6.81 7.57
CA VAL A 162 -8.59 -6.86 6.51
C VAL A 162 -7.42 -5.98 6.89
N VAL A 163 -6.21 -6.54 6.92
CA VAL A 163 -4.98 -5.76 7.05
C VAL A 163 -4.17 -5.85 5.76
N ALA A 164 -3.65 -4.74 5.27
CA ALA A 164 -2.78 -4.71 4.11
C ALA A 164 -1.44 -4.05 4.45
N GLY A 165 -0.36 -4.61 3.90
CA GLY A 165 0.96 -4.04 4.12
C GLY A 165 2.12 -4.92 3.64
N LEU A 166 3.31 -4.61 4.14
CA LEU A 166 4.52 -5.40 3.87
C LEU A 166 4.47 -6.76 4.60
N PRO A 167 5.30 -7.75 4.21
CA PRO A 167 5.39 -9.03 4.93
C PRO A 167 5.63 -8.92 6.44
N THR A 168 6.26 -7.84 6.89
CA THR A 168 6.48 -7.52 8.30
C THR A 168 5.20 -7.30 9.11
N CYS A 169 4.04 -7.09 8.47
CA CYS A 169 2.74 -7.05 9.13
C CYS A 169 2.46 -8.29 9.98
N ARG A 170 2.96 -9.46 9.54
CA ARG A 170 2.79 -10.72 10.27
C ARG A 170 3.34 -10.65 11.69
N ALA A 171 4.47 -9.96 11.89
CA ALA A 171 5.07 -9.81 13.21
C ALA A 171 4.19 -9.04 14.20
N VAL A 172 3.24 -8.22 13.71
CA VAL A 172 2.25 -7.51 14.55
C VAL A 172 1.07 -8.42 14.86
N ILE A 173 0.59 -9.20 13.88
CA ILE A 173 -0.52 -10.16 14.05
C ILE A 173 -0.12 -11.23 15.07
N ASP A 174 1.09 -11.77 14.94
CA ASP A 174 1.62 -12.85 15.78
C ASP A 174 1.91 -12.40 17.23
N GLN A 175 1.72 -11.12 17.57
CA GLN A 175 1.80 -10.64 18.96
C GLN A 175 0.66 -11.14 19.84
N ASN A 176 -0.45 -11.58 19.24
CA ASN A 176 -1.61 -12.09 19.96
C ASN A 176 -2.10 -13.37 19.27
N GLU A 177 -1.89 -14.52 19.91
CA GLU A 177 -2.27 -15.83 19.37
C GLU A 177 -3.79 -15.95 19.10
N GLN A 178 -4.62 -15.27 19.89
CA GLN A 178 -6.07 -15.27 19.68
C GLN A 178 -6.42 -14.49 18.41
N LEU A 179 -5.81 -13.34 18.19
CA LEU A 179 -5.99 -12.59 16.94
C LEU A 179 -5.47 -13.41 15.76
N ALA A 180 -4.25 -13.92 15.85
CA ALA A 180 -3.61 -14.70 14.79
C ALA A 180 -4.43 -15.94 14.40
N GLY A 181 -5.05 -16.62 15.37
CA GLY A 181 -5.93 -17.77 15.12
C GLY A 181 -7.19 -17.45 14.32
N ARG A 182 -7.61 -16.17 14.22
CA ARG A 182 -8.75 -15.72 13.40
C ARG A 182 -8.34 -15.39 11.95
N PHE A 183 -7.04 -15.29 11.67
CA PHE A 183 -6.54 -14.99 10.32
C PHE A 183 -6.59 -16.23 9.44
N LEU A 184 -7.25 -16.10 8.29
CA LEU A 184 -7.12 -17.02 7.18
C LEU A 184 -5.72 -16.91 6.55
N SER A 185 -5.39 -17.85 5.67
CA SER A 185 -4.18 -17.75 4.85
C SER A 185 -4.10 -16.37 4.17
N PRO A 186 -2.96 -15.67 4.27
CA PRO A 186 -2.78 -14.37 3.63
C PRO A 186 -2.88 -14.50 2.12
N VAL A 187 -3.39 -13.46 1.48
CA VAL A 187 -3.31 -13.31 0.02
C VAL A 187 -2.03 -12.55 -0.29
N PHE A 188 -1.20 -13.12 -1.15
CA PHE A 188 0.05 -12.51 -1.55
C PHE A 188 -0.14 -11.72 -2.85
N MET A 189 0.27 -10.45 -2.84
CA MET A 189 0.39 -9.61 -4.02
C MET A 189 1.87 -9.58 -4.42
N PRO A 190 2.30 -10.46 -5.35
CA PRO A 190 3.69 -10.58 -5.71
C PRO A 190 4.14 -9.39 -6.58
N ARG A 191 5.46 -9.23 -6.66
CA ARG A 191 6.09 -8.57 -7.79
C ARG A 191 6.31 -9.61 -8.88
N PHE A 192 6.18 -9.21 -10.14
CA PHE A 192 6.41 -10.13 -11.25
C PHE A 192 7.90 -10.47 -11.37
N ASP A 193 8.22 -11.75 -11.57
CA ASP A 193 9.57 -12.22 -11.89
C ASP A 193 9.65 -12.59 -13.37
N TRP A 194 10.61 -12.01 -14.09
CA TRP A 194 10.80 -12.27 -15.52
C TRP A 194 11.37 -13.68 -15.80
N GLN A 195 12.00 -14.30 -14.80
CA GLN A 195 12.52 -15.67 -14.91
C GLN A 195 11.41 -16.72 -14.79
N ASP A 196 10.27 -16.36 -14.19
CA ASP A 196 9.08 -17.19 -14.11
C ASP A 196 8.25 -16.96 -15.38
N THR A 197 7.95 -18.04 -16.11
CA THR A 197 7.29 -17.94 -17.41
C THR A 197 5.85 -17.46 -17.28
N ASP A 198 5.12 -17.97 -16.29
CA ASP A 198 3.72 -17.63 -16.06
C ASP A 198 3.60 -16.17 -15.63
N GLN A 199 4.46 -15.72 -14.71
CA GLN A 199 4.48 -14.32 -14.26
C GLN A 199 4.93 -13.36 -15.36
N ARG A 200 5.84 -13.78 -16.24
CA ARG A 200 6.25 -12.98 -17.40
C ARG A 200 5.11 -12.80 -18.39
N GLU A 201 4.40 -13.88 -18.72
CA GLU A 201 3.25 -13.84 -19.62
C GLU A 201 2.12 -12.97 -19.04
N GLU A 202 1.88 -13.08 -17.73
CA GLU A 202 0.93 -12.23 -17.02
C GLU A 202 1.33 -10.75 -17.05
N PHE A 203 2.62 -10.44 -16.84
CA PHE A 203 3.12 -9.07 -16.96
C PHE A 203 2.95 -8.51 -18.38
N ILE A 204 3.17 -9.33 -19.41
CA ILE A 204 2.95 -8.96 -20.82
C ILE A 204 1.46 -8.72 -21.09
N ALA A 205 0.57 -9.56 -20.56
CA ALA A 205 -0.87 -9.36 -20.67
C ALA A 205 -1.29 -8.02 -20.02
N ILE A 206 -0.71 -7.67 -18.87
CA ILE A 206 -0.95 -6.38 -18.22
C ILE A 206 -0.53 -5.21 -19.11
N LEU A 207 0.63 -5.30 -19.76
CA LEU A 207 1.06 -4.30 -20.74
C LEU A 207 0.11 -4.19 -21.92
N GLY A 208 -0.43 -5.32 -22.40
CA GLY A 208 -1.44 -5.37 -23.45
C GLY A 208 -2.70 -4.59 -23.07
N ALA A 209 -3.22 -4.78 -21.85
CA ALA A 209 -4.39 -4.06 -21.36
C ALA A 209 -4.15 -2.54 -21.28
N PHE A 210 -2.96 -2.10 -20.84
CA PHE A 210 -2.61 -0.68 -20.86
C PHE A 210 -2.45 -0.15 -22.29
N GLN A 211 -1.85 -0.93 -23.19
CA GLN A 211 -1.68 -0.55 -24.59
C GLN A 211 -3.03 -0.36 -25.28
N GLU A 212 -3.99 -1.26 -25.05
CA GLU A 212 -5.34 -1.17 -25.61
C GLU A 212 -6.04 0.10 -25.14
N SER A 213 -6.06 0.33 -23.82
CA SER A 213 -6.68 1.51 -23.23
C SER A 213 -6.02 2.81 -23.71
N MET A 214 -4.69 2.91 -23.63
CA MET A 214 -3.97 4.10 -24.09
C MET A 214 -4.03 4.30 -25.62
N GLY A 215 -4.19 3.21 -26.38
CA GLY A 215 -4.31 3.20 -27.83
C GLY A 215 -5.54 3.91 -28.37
N GLU A 216 -6.55 4.15 -27.53
CA GLU A 216 -7.72 4.97 -27.90
C GLU A 216 -7.36 6.44 -28.16
N ALA A 217 -6.28 6.93 -27.54
CA ALA A 217 -5.90 8.34 -27.58
C ALA A 217 -4.48 8.59 -28.12
N PHE A 218 -3.63 7.55 -28.14
CA PHE A 218 -2.22 7.69 -28.51
C PHE A 218 -1.73 6.57 -29.42
N ASP A 219 -0.82 6.90 -30.35
CA ASP A 219 -0.01 5.96 -31.10
C ASP A 219 1.14 5.47 -30.21
N LEU A 220 1.22 4.16 -30.00
CA LEU A 220 2.14 3.51 -29.06
C LEU A 220 3.04 2.49 -29.80
N PRO A 221 4.28 2.24 -29.33
CA PRO A 221 5.02 1.06 -29.73
C PRO A 221 4.30 -0.20 -29.23
N ALA A 222 4.61 -1.36 -29.81
CA ALA A 222 4.08 -2.64 -29.38
C ALA A 222 4.64 -3.02 -27.99
N PHE A 223 3.95 -2.63 -26.92
CA PHE A 223 4.31 -2.91 -25.53
C PHE A 223 4.45 -4.41 -25.26
N THR A 224 3.64 -5.24 -25.92
CA THR A 224 3.64 -6.70 -25.77
C THR A 224 4.75 -7.41 -26.54
N GLY A 225 5.48 -6.71 -27.41
CA GLY A 225 6.63 -7.30 -28.11
C GLY A 225 7.77 -7.58 -27.13
N ASP A 226 8.45 -8.72 -27.28
CA ASP A 226 9.48 -9.23 -26.37
C ASP A 226 10.47 -8.17 -25.90
N GLU A 227 10.99 -7.37 -26.84
CA GLU A 227 11.95 -6.31 -26.53
C GLU A 227 11.33 -5.23 -25.64
N MET A 228 10.16 -4.70 -26.01
CA MET A 228 9.49 -3.64 -25.27
C MET A 228 9.01 -4.13 -23.92
N ALA A 229 8.41 -5.32 -23.85
CA ALA A 229 7.96 -5.92 -22.61
C ALA A 229 9.12 -6.07 -21.61
N PHE A 230 10.29 -6.51 -22.08
CA PHE A 230 11.48 -6.59 -21.23
C PHE A 230 11.94 -5.21 -20.78
N ARG A 231 11.93 -4.19 -21.65
CA ARG A 231 12.25 -2.79 -21.26
C ARG A 231 11.31 -2.28 -20.17
N PHE A 232 10.00 -2.52 -20.28
CA PHE A 232 9.03 -2.18 -19.24
C PHE A 232 9.29 -2.93 -17.93
N TYR A 233 9.64 -4.21 -18.00
CA TYR A 233 10.04 -4.99 -16.83
C TYR A 233 11.27 -4.39 -16.15
N CYS A 234 12.34 -4.12 -16.92
CA CYS A 234 13.57 -3.50 -16.41
C CYS A 234 13.32 -2.12 -15.82
N ALA A 235 12.41 -1.34 -16.40
CA ALA A 235 12.04 -0.01 -15.95
C ALA A 235 11.34 -0.02 -14.58
N THR A 236 10.58 -1.08 -14.28
CA THR A 236 9.63 -1.11 -13.16
C THR A 236 10.01 -2.12 -12.08
N GLY A 237 10.91 -3.05 -12.37
CA GLY A 237 11.21 -4.16 -11.48
C GLY A 237 10.07 -5.16 -11.33
N GLY A 238 9.13 -5.20 -12.27
CA GLY A 238 7.92 -6.02 -12.15
C GLY A 238 6.95 -5.50 -11.07
N LEU A 239 7.09 -4.25 -10.62
CA LEU A 239 6.15 -3.61 -9.70
C LEU A 239 5.08 -2.85 -10.48
N ILE A 240 3.84 -3.33 -10.43
CA ILE A 240 2.72 -2.75 -11.18
C ILE A 240 2.47 -1.27 -10.83
N GLY A 241 2.68 -0.87 -9.57
CA GLY A 241 2.52 0.52 -9.17
C GLY A 241 3.60 1.46 -9.72
N TYR A 242 4.79 0.94 -10.08
CA TYR A 242 5.75 1.72 -10.86
C TYR A 242 5.36 1.78 -12.33
N LEU A 243 4.85 0.68 -12.89
CA LEU A 243 4.33 0.66 -14.26
C LEU A 243 3.24 1.72 -14.46
N THR A 244 2.22 1.74 -13.59
CA THR A 244 1.13 2.73 -13.69
C THR A 244 1.63 4.16 -13.48
N LYS A 245 2.51 4.38 -12.48
CA LYS A 245 3.12 5.71 -12.25
C LYS A 245 3.87 6.21 -13.49
N PHE A 246 4.63 5.33 -14.12
CA PHE A 246 5.43 5.62 -15.30
C PHE A 246 4.57 5.89 -16.53
N LEU A 247 3.64 4.99 -16.86
CA LEU A 247 2.74 5.15 -18.01
C LEU A 247 1.91 6.43 -17.92
N ARG A 248 1.44 6.75 -16.71
CA ARG A 248 0.74 8.01 -16.45
C ARG A 248 1.59 9.24 -16.78
N GLN A 249 2.86 9.24 -16.38
CA GLN A 249 3.76 10.34 -16.70
C GLN A 249 3.96 10.46 -18.22
N ALA A 250 4.02 9.33 -18.94
CA ALA A 250 4.11 9.34 -20.39
C ALA A 250 2.86 9.97 -21.04
N VAL A 251 1.67 9.63 -20.55
CA VAL A 251 0.40 10.24 -21.00
C VAL A 251 0.36 11.74 -20.71
N TRP A 252 0.70 12.16 -19.49
CA TRP A 252 0.70 13.59 -19.14
C TRP A 252 1.68 14.39 -20.00
N ASN A 253 2.89 13.85 -20.23
CA ASN A 253 3.87 14.47 -21.12
C ASN A 253 3.34 14.63 -22.55
N ALA A 254 2.65 13.61 -23.07
CA ALA A 254 2.09 13.66 -24.42
C ALA A 254 0.97 14.71 -24.53
N ILE A 255 0.09 14.79 -23.53
CA ILE A 255 -0.97 15.80 -23.44
C ILE A 255 -0.38 17.21 -23.39
N ASP A 256 0.59 17.45 -22.50
CA ASP A 256 1.24 18.75 -22.33
C ASP A 256 1.99 19.18 -23.61
N ALA A 257 2.64 18.23 -24.28
CA ALA A 257 3.30 18.45 -25.57
C ALA A 257 2.31 18.51 -26.75
N LYS A 258 1.01 18.29 -26.52
CA LYS A 258 -0.05 18.22 -27.54
C LYS A 258 0.28 17.25 -28.68
N THR A 259 0.91 16.12 -28.34
CA THR A 259 1.23 15.04 -29.28
C THR A 259 0.31 13.85 -29.03
N THR A 260 -0.04 13.15 -30.11
CA THR A 260 -0.76 11.88 -30.06
C THR A 260 0.18 10.68 -30.13
N THR A 261 1.50 10.87 -30.22
CA THR A 261 2.45 9.75 -30.32
C THR A 261 3.29 9.65 -29.06
N ILE A 262 3.36 8.45 -28.47
CA ILE A 262 4.25 8.11 -27.35
C ILE A 262 5.30 7.13 -27.87
N ASP A 263 6.41 7.64 -28.39
CA ASP A 263 7.51 6.83 -28.89
C ASP A 263 8.53 6.47 -27.78
N LEU A 264 9.62 5.82 -28.18
CA LEU A 264 10.68 5.43 -27.26
C LEU A 264 11.33 6.62 -26.53
N ALA A 265 11.44 7.80 -27.17
CA ALA A 265 12.00 8.99 -26.56
C ALA A 265 11.06 9.57 -25.49
N ASN A 266 9.76 9.53 -25.75
CA ASN A 266 8.74 9.93 -24.78
C ASN A 266 8.73 9.00 -23.56
N LEU A 267 8.84 7.67 -23.78
CA LEU A 267 8.98 6.69 -22.70
C LEU A 267 10.27 6.89 -21.89
N LEU A 268 11.40 7.16 -22.55
CA LEU A 268 12.66 7.48 -21.88
C LEU A 268 12.53 8.70 -20.96
N ARG A 269 11.93 9.78 -21.46
CA ARG A 269 11.70 10.99 -20.68
C ARG A 269 10.79 10.72 -19.48
N ALA A 270 9.63 10.09 -19.72
CA ALA A 270 8.66 9.79 -18.67
C ALA A 270 9.25 8.85 -17.59
N HIS A 271 10.10 7.89 -17.98
CA HIS A 271 10.78 7.01 -17.03
C HIS A 271 11.69 7.82 -16.10
N SER A 272 12.50 8.72 -16.65
CA SER A 272 13.41 9.56 -15.88
C SER A 272 12.71 10.52 -14.90
N GLU A 273 11.51 10.98 -15.26
CA GLU A 273 10.69 11.89 -14.44
C GLU A 273 9.89 11.12 -13.37
N ALA A 274 9.36 9.93 -13.71
CA ALA A 274 8.51 9.15 -12.82
C ALA A 274 9.29 8.29 -11.82
N ILE A 275 10.44 7.73 -12.23
CA ILE A 275 11.22 6.79 -11.44
C ILE A 275 12.56 7.45 -11.14
N TRP A 276 12.64 8.07 -9.95
CA TRP A 276 13.79 8.85 -9.52
C TRP A 276 15.04 7.97 -9.41
N ALA A 277 16.17 8.39 -9.97
CA ALA A 277 17.41 7.59 -10.05
C ALA A 277 18.01 7.15 -8.68
N LYS A 278 17.66 7.80 -7.56
CA LYS A 278 17.99 7.33 -6.20
C LYS A 278 17.17 6.10 -5.74
N ASP A 279 16.03 5.81 -6.35
CA ASP A 279 15.20 4.64 -6.07
C ASP A 279 15.57 3.43 -6.95
N GLY A 280 16.46 3.63 -7.92
CA GLY A 280 17.00 2.60 -8.81
C GLY A 280 18.45 2.25 -8.45
N PRO A 281 18.92 1.04 -8.81
CA PRO A 281 20.33 0.68 -8.70
C PRO A 281 21.21 1.70 -9.43
N THR A 282 22.22 2.21 -8.75
CA THR A 282 23.22 3.10 -9.35
C THR A 282 23.83 2.47 -10.60
N GLY A 283 23.92 3.28 -11.66
CA GLY A 283 24.56 2.89 -12.92
C GLY A 283 23.78 1.91 -13.81
N LEU A 284 22.47 1.71 -13.62
CA LEU A 284 21.66 0.97 -14.59
C LEU A 284 21.48 1.84 -15.85
N PRO A 285 21.77 1.32 -17.06
CA PRO A 285 21.42 2.02 -18.28
C PRO A 285 19.89 2.17 -18.36
N SER A 286 19.41 3.29 -18.88
CA SER A 286 17.98 3.51 -19.00
C SER A 286 17.34 2.45 -19.91
N PRO A 287 16.30 1.75 -19.46
CA PRO A 287 15.64 0.71 -20.26
C PRO A 287 15.04 1.19 -21.57
N PHE A 288 14.85 2.50 -21.75
CA PHE A 288 14.33 3.08 -23.00
C PHE A 288 15.41 3.83 -23.80
N ASP A 289 16.70 3.74 -23.43
CA ASP A 289 17.79 4.17 -24.31
C ASP A 289 17.89 3.20 -25.50
N ARG A 290 18.14 3.72 -26.71
CA ARG A 290 18.30 2.91 -27.93
C ARG A 290 19.45 1.91 -27.83
N ARG A 291 20.45 2.18 -26.99
CA ARG A 291 21.63 1.34 -26.78
C ARG A 291 21.43 0.32 -25.64
N PHE A 292 20.27 0.32 -24.99
CA PHE A 292 19.96 -0.66 -23.95
C PHE A 292 19.92 -2.07 -24.55
N SER A 293 20.65 -2.99 -23.94
CA SER A 293 20.63 -4.40 -24.32
C SER A 293 19.45 -5.10 -23.66
N THR A 294 18.64 -5.78 -24.47
CA THR A 294 17.48 -6.56 -24.01
C THR A 294 17.82 -8.02 -23.68
N ALA A 295 19.10 -8.35 -23.53
CA ALA A 295 19.52 -9.65 -23.04
C ALA A 295 19.28 -9.76 -21.53
N ALA A 296 18.45 -10.73 -21.12
CA ALA A 296 18.12 -11.03 -19.73
C ALA A 296 19.29 -11.73 -18.99
N THR A 297 20.38 -10.99 -18.76
CA THR A 297 21.53 -11.48 -18.00
C THR A 297 21.23 -11.52 -16.50
N ASP A 298 21.82 -12.48 -15.77
CA ASP A 298 21.62 -12.63 -14.32
C ASP A 298 22.00 -11.37 -13.53
N ASP A 299 23.07 -10.67 -13.92
CA ASP A 299 23.48 -9.40 -13.29
C ASP A 299 22.39 -8.33 -13.44
N LEU A 300 21.88 -8.16 -14.67
CA LEU A 300 20.82 -7.19 -14.95
C LEU A 300 19.57 -7.51 -14.14
N LEU A 301 19.15 -8.77 -14.12
CA LEU A 301 17.98 -9.22 -13.36
C LEU A 301 18.17 -9.03 -11.85
N ALA A 302 19.35 -9.36 -11.31
CA ALA A 302 19.66 -9.14 -9.89
C ALA A 302 19.60 -7.65 -9.50
N ARG A 303 20.04 -6.75 -10.39
CA ARG A 303 19.96 -5.30 -10.19
C ARG A 303 18.50 -4.83 -10.28
N ILE A 304 17.75 -5.24 -11.30
CA ILE A 304 16.32 -4.93 -11.46
C ILE A 304 15.53 -5.35 -10.23
N LYS A 305 15.89 -6.50 -9.62
CA LYS A 305 15.25 -6.98 -8.38
C LYS A 305 15.41 -6.05 -7.17
N ARG A 306 16.28 -5.05 -7.22
CA ARG A 306 16.44 -4.03 -6.17
C ARG A 306 15.59 -2.77 -6.38
N ILE A 307 14.95 -2.60 -7.54
CA ILE A 307 14.09 -1.46 -7.81
C ILE A 307 12.92 -1.45 -6.81
N GLY A 308 12.70 -0.32 -6.14
CA GLY A 308 11.63 -0.16 -5.16
C GLY A 308 11.94 -0.68 -3.75
N ILE A 309 13.09 -1.31 -3.55
CA ILE A 309 13.60 -1.66 -2.22
C ILE A 309 14.29 -0.40 -1.65
N PRO A 310 13.87 0.11 -0.47
CA PRO A 310 14.55 1.23 0.17
C PRO A 310 16.02 0.89 0.44
N ALA A 311 16.92 1.85 0.24
CA ALA A 311 18.29 1.71 0.72
C ALA A 311 18.28 1.49 2.25
N GLU A 312 19.14 0.60 2.76
CA GLU A 312 19.27 0.39 4.20
C GLU A 312 19.50 1.73 4.90
N GLU A 313 18.65 2.06 5.89
CA GLU A 313 18.89 3.19 6.77
C GLU A 313 20.23 2.98 7.47
N ILE A 314 21.18 3.90 7.26
CA ILE A 314 22.39 3.99 8.09
C ILE A 314 21.91 4.33 9.51
N ARG A 315 21.75 3.31 10.36
CA ARG A 315 21.46 3.48 11.78
C ARG A 315 22.66 4.11 12.45
N LEU A 316 22.71 5.44 12.49
CA LEU A 316 23.66 6.16 13.32
C LEU A 316 23.45 5.72 14.78
N PRO A 317 24.51 5.27 15.48
CA PRO A 317 24.38 4.84 16.86
C PRO A 317 23.79 5.97 17.69
N ARG A 318 22.66 5.69 18.38
CA ARG A 318 22.08 6.62 19.35
C ARG A 318 23.17 6.92 20.37
N SER A 319 23.67 8.16 20.40
CA SER A 319 24.59 8.57 21.45
C SER A 319 23.85 8.40 22.78
N LYS A 320 24.42 7.60 23.68
CA LYS A 320 23.97 7.58 25.07
C LYS A 320 24.31 8.97 25.61
N ALA A 321 23.32 9.86 25.65
CA ALA A 321 23.42 11.06 26.46
C ALA A 321 23.65 10.58 27.91
N ALA A 322 24.90 10.68 28.36
CA ALA A 322 25.26 10.42 29.73
C ALA A 322 24.41 11.35 30.61
N ARG A 323 23.56 10.76 31.46
CA ARG A 323 23.02 11.45 32.63
C ARG A 323 24.22 11.86 33.48
N GLN A 324 24.73 13.07 33.29
CA GLN A 324 25.51 13.73 34.33
C GLN A 324 24.52 14.13 35.43
N THR A 325 24.37 13.22 36.39
CA THR A 325 23.98 13.58 37.75
C THR A 325 25.09 14.45 38.33
N GLY A 326 24.92 15.76 38.22
CA GLY A 326 25.73 16.77 38.90
C GLY A 326 24.85 17.60 39.79
N ALA A 327 24.61 17.13 41.01
CA ALA A 327 24.16 17.99 42.09
C ALA A 327 25.31 18.96 42.40
N LEU A 328 25.15 20.24 42.05
CA LEU A 328 25.98 21.31 42.57
C LEU A 328 25.07 22.43 43.05
N GLY A 329 25.14 22.64 44.35
CA GLY A 329 24.25 23.49 45.12
C GLY A 329 24.38 24.97 44.78
N VAL A 330 23.28 25.65 45.08
CA VAL A 330 23.16 27.09 45.20
C VAL A 330 24.10 27.57 46.33
N GLN A 331 25.34 27.93 46.02
CA GLN A 331 26.22 28.84 46.81
C GLN A 331 27.66 28.82 46.25
N ALA A 332 27.96 29.60 45.21
CA ALA A 332 29.34 30.02 44.87
C ALA A 332 29.38 31.13 43.80
N VAL A 333 28.45 32.08 43.84
CA VAL A 333 28.58 33.34 43.09
C VAL A 333 28.56 34.46 44.13
N LEU A 334 29.69 34.63 44.81
CA LEU A 334 30.11 35.82 45.55
C LEU A 334 31.48 35.48 46.15
N THR A 335 32.44 36.40 45.99
CA THR A 335 33.85 36.37 46.43
C THR A 335 34.86 35.71 45.48
N ALA A 336 35.41 36.51 44.56
CA ALA A 336 36.85 36.83 44.52
C ALA A 336 37.14 37.80 43.37
N ARG A 337 37.29 39.06 43.77
CA ARG A 337 38.09 40.18 43.22
C ARG A 337 38.32 40.31 41.72
#